data_AF-A0A3B8QZ21-F1
#
_entry.id   AF-A0A3B8QZ21-F1
#
_cell.length_a   1.000
_cell.length_b   1.000
_cell.length_c   1.000
_cell.angle_alpha   90.00
_cell.angle_beta   90.00
_cell.angle_gamma   90.00
#
_symmetry.space_group_name_H-M   'P 1'
#
loop_
_entity.id
_entity.type
_entity.pdbx_description
1 polymer ?
#
loop_
_entity_poly.entity_id
_entity_poly.type
_entity_poly.pdbx_seq_one_letter_code
_entity_poly.pdbx_strand_id
1 'polypeptide(L)'
;MPRELDTSRLEKFAPKPRSKPITETEPQHQPTKNALPKPVQPWPSREPSLDGQFTVRAPLDVIERFKKMCKDDRRTYADMLGILMDNFEK
;
A
#
# COMPACT_ATOMS: atom_id res chain seq x y z
N MET A 1 -36.98 -41.25 9.82
CA MET A 1 -35.98 -41.11 8.73
C MET A 1 -35.32 -39.74 8.88
N PRO A 2 -33.99 -39.63 9.05
CA PRO A 2 -33.34 -38.33 9.17
C PRO A 2 -33.37 -37.58 7.83
N ARG A 3 -33.65 -36.27 7.86
CA ARG A 3 -33.66 -35.40 6.67
C ARG A 3 -32.23 -35.17 6.20
N GLU A 4 -31.99 -35.34 4.91
CA GLU A 4 -30.68 -35.14 4.31
C GLU A 4 -30.30 -33.65 4.33
N LEU A 5 -29.01 -33.40 4.58
CA LEU A 5 -28.46 -32.06 4.70
C LEU A 5 -28.32 -31.45 3.30
N ASP A 6 -29.09 -30.39 3.01
CA ASP A 6 -29.05 -29.71 1.72
C ASP A 6 -27.82 -28.80 1.62
N THR A 7 -26.85 -29.21 0.80
CA THR A 7 -25.59 -28.49 0.53
C THR A 7 -25.74 -27.44 -0.59
N SER A 8 -26.90 -27.35 -1.24
CA SER A 8 -27.13 -26.47 -2.41
C SER A 8 -27.01 -24.98 -2.08
N ARG A 9 -27.13 -24.60 -0.80
CA ARG A 9 -26.92 -23.22 -0.35
C ARG A 9 -25.44 -22.83 -0.29
N LEU A 10 -24.54 -23.79 -0.07
CA LEU A 10 -23.11 -23.52 0.08
C LEU A 10 -22.45 -23.19 -1.28
N GLU A 11 -22.94 -23.83 -2.35
CA GLU A 11 -22.52 -23.58 -3.74
C GLU A 11 -22.67 -22.11 -4.18
N LYS A 12 -23.60 -21.36 -3.57
CA LYS A 12 -23.83 -19.94 -3.87
C LYS A 12 -22.66 -19.04 -3.44
N PHE A 13 -21.83 -19.52 -2.52
CA PHE A 13 -20.65 -18.81 -2.02
C PHE A 13 -19.35 -19.31 -2.66
N ALA A 14 -19.43 -20.29 -3.57
CA ALA A 14 -18.23 -20.77 -4.25
C ALA A 14 -17.63 -19.64 -5.12
N PRO A 15 -16.31 -19.38 -5.02
CA PRO A 15 -15.66 -18.37 -5.81
C PRO A 15 -15.76 -18.74 -7.30
N LYS A 16 -16.42 -17.87 -8.09
CA LYS A 16 -16.60 -18.10 -9.52
C LYS A 16 -15.23 -18.15 -10.21
N PRO A 17 -14.87 -19.25 -10.91
CA PRO A 17 -13.57 -19.35 -11.56
C PRO A 17 -13.44 -18.24 -12.62
N ARG A 18 -12.39 -17.45 -12.48
CA ARG A 18 -12.07 -16.32 -13.35
C ARG A 18 -11.48 -16.87 -14.65
N SER A 19 -12.31 -17.09 -15.66
CA SER A 19 -11.83 -17.47 -17.00
C SER A 19 -11.20 -16.26 -17.69
N LYS A 20 -9.92 -15.98 -17.39
CA LYS A 20 -8.92 -15.30 -18.24
C LYS A 20 -7.58 -15.18 -17.49
N PRO A 21 -6.44 -15.41 -18.16
CA PRO A 21 -5.12 -15.29 -17.55
C PRO A 21 -4.83 -13.84 -17.14
N ILE A 22 -4.23 -13.69 -15.97
CA ILE A 22 -3.85 -12.42 -15.35
C ILE A 22 -2.59 -11.93 -16.05
N THR A 23 -2.72 -10.95 -16.95
CA THR A 23 -1.59 -10.08 -17.31
C THR A 23 -1.59 -8.93 -16.31
N GLU A 24 -0.49 -8.84 -15.59
CA GLU A 24 -0.13 -7.81 -14.62
C GLU A 24 -0.05 -6.44 -15.32
N THR A 25 -1.08 -5.62 -15.17
CA THR A 25 -1.03 -4.17 -15.47
C THR A 25 -2.09 -3.46 -14.65
N GLU A 26 -1.64 -2.56 -13.77
CA GLU A 26 -2.35 -1.46 -13.06
C GLU A 26 -3.81 -1.63 -12.59
N PRO A 27 -4.17 -1.14 -11.38
CA PRO A 27 -5.56 -1.09 -10.95
C PRO A 27 -6.34 0.01 -11.69
N GLN A 28 -6.81 -0.28 -12.91
CA GLN A 28 -7.89 0.49 -13.55
C GLN A 28 -9.23 0.19 -12.87
N HIS A 29 -9.63 1.07 -11.95
CA HIS A 29 -11.02 1.22 -11.55
C HIS A 29 -11.84 1.61 -12.79
N GLN A 30 -12.56 0.67 -13.40
CA GLN A 30 -13.59 0.99 -14.38
C GLN A 30 -14.85 1.49 -13.64
N PRO A 31 -15.32 2.72 -13.88
CA PRO A 31 -16.59 3.16 -13.33
C PRO A 31 -17.73 2.51 -14.12
N THR A 32 -18.53 1.69 -13.44
CA THR A 32 -19.83 1.22 -13.95
C THR A 32 -20.73 2.43 -14.19
N LYS A 33 -21.16 2.62 -15.43
CA LYS A 33 -21.71 3.89 -15.94
C LYS A 33 -23.12 4.28 -15.45
N ASN A 34 -23.77 3.53 -14.55
CA ASN A 34 -25.17 3.78 -14.17
C ASN A 34 -25.42 3.78 -12.65
N ALA A 35 -24.68 4.59 -11.91
CA ALA A 35 -25.10 5.01 -10.58
C ALA A 35 -24.78 6.50 -10.42
N LEU A 36 -25.78 7.31 -10.09
CA LEU A 36 -25.58 8.71 -9.69
C LEU A 36 -24.45 8.74 -8.64
N PRO A 37 -23.34 9.46 -8.87
CA PRO A 37 -22.28 9.52 -7.87
C PRO A 37 -22.81 10.35 -6.71
N LYS A 38 -23.28 9.68 -5.65
CA LYS A 38 -23.30 10.32 -4.33
C LYS A 38 -21.87 10.77 -4.08
N PRO A 39 -21.61 12.03 -3.70
CA PRO A 39 -20.29 12.42 -3.24
C PRO A 39 -20.01 11.60 -1.99
N VAL A 40 -19.26 10.51 -2.15
CA VAL A 40 -18.71 9.76 -1.04
C VAL A 40 -17.67 10.69 -0.47
N GLN A 41 -18.08 11.49 0.53
CA GLN A 41 -17.15 12.27 1.33
C GLN A 41 -16.07 11.28 1.78
N PRO A 42 -14.79 11.48 1.38
CA PRO A 42 -13.71 10.64 1.82
C PRO A 42 -13.77 10.60 3.34
N TRP A 43 -13.75 9.40 3.91
CA TRP A 43 -13.72 9.26 5.36
C TRP A 43 -12.54 10.11 5.89
N PRO A 44 -12.76 11.00 6.87
CA PRO A 44 -11.75 11.96 7.33
C PRO A 44 -10.49 11.28 7.92
N SER A 45 -10.50 9.96 8.09
CA SER A 45 -9.38 9.17 8.57
C SER A 45 -8.37 8.77 7.51
N ARG A 46 -8.60 9.06 6.21
CA ARG A 46 -7.66 8.75 5.12
C ARG A 46 -7.14 10.03 4.48
N GLU A 47 -6.41 10.83 5.25
CA GLU A 47 -5.50 11.78 4.63
C GLU A 47 -4.43 10.99 3.87
N PRO A 48 -4.18 11.27 2.59
CA PRO A 48 -3.11 10.62 1.86
C PRO A 48 -1.77 11.05 2.47
N SER A 49 -0.95 10.08 2.85
CA SER A 49 0.43 10.36 3.28
C SER A 49 1.14 11.14 2.18
N LEU A 50 1.66 12.32 2.50
CA LEU A 50 2.48 13.13 1.59
C LEU A 50 3.92 12.57 1.54
N ASP A 51 4.04 11.28 1.26
CA ASP A 51 5.32 10.60 1.19
C ASP A 51 5.91 10.75 -0.22
N GLY A 52 7.05 11.43 -0.30
CA GLY A 52 7.86 11.52 -1.53
C GLY A 52 8.89 10.39 -1.58
N GLN A 53 9.00 9.71 -2.72
CA GLN A 53 10.06 8.73 -2.94
C GLN A 53 11.13 9.30 -3.87
N PHE A 54 12.39 9.20 -3.47
CA PHE A 54 13.53 9.50 -4.33
C PHE A 54 14.64 8.46 -4.14
N THR A 55 15.44 8.22 -5.18
CA THR A 55 16.53 7.24 -5.15
C THR A 55 17.87 7.96 -4.97
N VAL A 56 18.64 7.52 -3.98
CA VAL A 56 19.98 8.06 -3.70
C VAL A 56 21.03 7.10 -4.21
N ARG A 57 22.00 7.62 -4.97
CA ARG A 57 23.22 6.90 -5.36
C ARG A 57 24.40 7.49 -4.61
N ALA A 58 25.14 6.64 -3.89
CA ALA A 58 26.32 7.03 -3.14
C ALA A 58 27.32 5.85 -3.07
N PRO A 59 28.59 6.12 -2.76
CA PRO A 59 29.56 5.08 -2.43
C PRO A 59 29.09 4.16 -1.30
N LEU A 60 29.47 2.88 -1.35
CA LEU A 60 28.98 1.85 -0.43
C LEU A 60 29.36 2.16 1.04
N ASP A 61 30.55 2.70 1.26
CA ASP A 61 31.07 3.12 2.57
C ASP A 61 30.18 4.21 3.20
N VAL A 62 29.71 5.17 2.40
CA VAL A 62 28.82 6.23 2.87
C VAL A 62 27.46 5.67 3.26
N ILE A 63 26.91 4.75 2.45
CA ILE A 63 25.61 4.11 2.73
C ILE A 63 25.68 3.25 3.99
N GLU A 64 26.74 2.47 4.17
CA GLU A 64 26.94 1.65 5.37
C GLU A 64 27.07 2.50 6.63
N ARG A 65 27.83 3.59 6.56
CA ARG A 65 27.96 4.54 7.66
C ARG A 65 26.62 5.16 8.02
N PHE A 66 25.83 5.58 7.03
CA PHE A 66 24.50 6.14 7.25
C PHE A 66 23.54 5.11 7.88
N LYS A 67 23.53 3.87 7.37
CA LYS A 67 22.72 2.78 7.93
C LYS A 67 23.09 2.47 9.38
N LYS A 68 24.39 2.44 9.69
CA LYS A 68 24.88 2.24 11.05
C LYS A 68 24.41 3.37 11.97
N MET A 69 24.54 4.62 11.54
CA MET A 69 24.08 5.79 12.28
C MET A 69 22.57 5.73 12.58
N CYS A 70 21.75 5.33 11.60
CA CYS A 70 20.31 5.15 11.79
C CYS A 70 19.99 4.04 12.80
N LYS A 71 20.76 2.94 12.77
CA LYS A 71 20.59 1.79 13.68
C LYS A 71 20.95 2.15 15.11
N ASP A 72 22.03 2.90 15.31
CA ASP A 72 22.52 3.29 16.63
C ASP A 72 21.52 4.23 17.33
N ASP A 73 20.89 5.14 16.59
CA ASP A 73 19.89 6.10 17.11
C ASP A 73 18.45 5.57 17.07
N ARG A 74 18.22 4.35 16.55
CA ARG A 74 16.90 3.69 16.39
C ARG A 74 15.87 4.55 15.66
N ARG A 75 16.27 5.26 14.60
CA ARG A 75 15.39 6.12 13.79
C ARG A 75 15.15 5.57 12.40
N THR A 76 14.09 6.05 11.74
CA THR A 76 13.89 5.78 10.31
C THR A 76 14.93 6.54 9.48
N TYR A 77 15.19 6.05 8.27
CA TYR A 77 16.09 6.75 7.34
C TYR A 77 15.59 8.16 7.00
N ALA A 78 14.28 8.35 6.92
CA ALA A 78 13.67 9.64 6.64
C ALA A 78 13.91 10.62 7.79
N ASP A 79 13.68 10.19 9.04
CA ASP A 79 13.90 11.04 10.22
C ASP A 79 15.38 11.43 10.37
N MET A 80 16.28 10.46 10.17
CA MET A 80 17.73 10.73 10.24
C MET A 80 18.16 11.70 9.14
N LEU A 81 17.60 11.58 7.93
CA LEU A 81 17.87 12.52 6.86
C LEU A 81 17.39 13.94 7.22
N GLY A 82 16.21 14.08 7.81
CA GLY A 82 15.70 15.38 8.28
C GLY A 82 16.65 16.04 9.28
N ILE A 83 17.14 15.29 10.27
CA ILE A 83 18.11 15.80 11.25
C ILE A 83 19.41 16.26 10.59
N LEU A 84 19.89 15.53 9.59
CA LEU A 84 21.08 15.92 8.84
C LEU A 84 20.86 17.20 8.03
N MET A 85 19.66 17.36 7.45
CA MET A 85 19.27 18.59 6.74
C MET A 85 19.18 19.79 7.70
N ASP A 86 18.50 19.64 8.83
CA ASP A 86 18.35 20.71 9.85
C ASP A 86 19.70 21.20 10.40
N ASN A 87 20.70 20.30 10.48
CA ASN A 87 22.03 20.66 10.93
C ASN A 87 22.87 21.32 9.83
N PHE A 88 22.60 21.05 8.55
CA PHE A 88 23.32 21.65 7.43
C PHE A 88 22.78 23.03 7.05
N GLU A 89 21.48 23.28 7.28
CA GLU A 89 20.82 24.57 6.96
C GLU A 89 21.08 25.68 7.99
N LYS A 90 21.74 25.37 9.11
CA LYS A 90 22.21 26.36 10.09
C LYS A 90 23.44 27.11 9.61
#